data_AF-A0A1V6R6W0-F1
#
_entry.id   AF-A0A1V6R6W0-F1
#
_cell.length_a   1.000
_cell.length_b   1.000
_cell.length_c   1.000
_cell.angle_alpha   90.00
_cell.angle_beta   90.00
_cell.angle_gamma   90.00
#
_symmetry.space_group_name_H-M   'P 1'
#
loop_
_entity.id
_entity.type
_entity.pdbx_description
1 polymer ?
#
loop_
_entity_poly.entity_id
_entity_poly.type
_entity_poly.pdbx_seq_one_letter_code
_entity_poly.pdbx_strand_id
1 'polypeptide(L)'
;MESKSTKISGLSHHLHGVLTELHRQPYPHVPNPLTCKKRASVALIIRVRPTYDHWPNSTPAENISQPAQPTQQRLDEFFSYSWVQHGEPEVLFIKRASRVGDRWTGHVALPGGKRDPEDADDKAAAIREASEEIGLDLTTDDTISVGNLPERVVTTSWGSEPLMVLCPFVFLTTRSDPLTLKLQPTEVASTHWIPLRALLSPSLRTVEYVDMSQRFGRQGGFLTRLAIRSLMGWMQFSAVRLVPSETHQCTTTPGFVPEENTPKSSLIQRFKGWCLSGQADSNDTTRPLLLWGLTLGILADFLDMLPPHQTVQLWKYPTFTVPDLRLIVSMVTYNLRKHNALNVRSGARPSNMASDGETTALPVTQETNFEHDRNEVGIGGLGVGRYYGLTDRATDGTSYAVGIMLRGYYDRLRIAIWVFLAWRVAIGSIASVSAWQILRRLR
;
A
#
# COMPACT_ATOMS: atom_id res chain seq x y z
N MET A 1 -28.10 -20.90 -2.89
CA MET A 1 -26.62 -21.03 -2.90
C MET A 1 -26.01 -20.69 -4.26
N GLU A 2 -26.75 -20.80 -5.38
CA GLU A 2 -26.25 -20.46 -6.73
C GLU A 2 -25.68 -19.04 -6.89
N SER A 3 -26.30 -18.00 -6.31
CA SER A 3 -25.84 -16.60 -6.46
C SER A 3 -24.41 -16.32 -5.97
N LYS A 4 -23.88 -17.12 -5.02
CA LYS A 4 -22.48 -16.98 -4.57
C LYS A 4 -21.50 -17.68 -5.51
N SER A 5 -21.85 -18.86 -6.05
CA SER A 5 -21.00 -19.61 -6.98
C SER A 5 -20.77 -18.81 -8.28
N THR A 6 -21.80 -18.15 -8.80
CA THR A 6 -21.72 -17.35 -10.04
C THR A 6 -20.80 -16.12 -9.92
N LYS A 7 -20.61 -15.58 -8.70
CA LYS A 7 -19.69 -14.45 -8.47
C LYS A 7 -18.22 -14.89 -8.42
N ILE A 8 -17.97 -16.13 -8.04
CA ILE A 8 -16.62 -16.71 -7.90
C ILE A 8 -16.07 -17.05 -9.29
N SER A 9 -16.87 -17.75 -10.11
CA SER A 9 -16.48 -18.10 -11.49
C SER A 9 -16.20 -16.87 -12.36
N GLY A 10 -16.86 -15.75 -12.09
CA GLY A 10 -16.59 -14.48 -12.78
C GLY A 10 -15.19 -13.96 -12.53
N LEU A 11 -14.65 -14.04 -11.32
CA LEU A 11 -13.41 -13.32 -10.97
C LEU A 11 -12.17 -13.91 -11.64
N SER A 12 -12.11 -15.24 -11.77
CA SER A 12 -11.02 -15.93 -12.49
C SER A 12 -10.96 -15.52 -13.96
N HIS A 13 -12.12 -15.45 -14.63
CA HIS A 13 -12.22 -14.98 -16.01
C HIS A 13 -11.77 -13.51 -16.17
N HIS A 14 -12.17 -12.63 -15.25
CA HIS A 14 -11.71 -11.23 -15.30
C HIS A 14 -10.20 -11.13 -15.04
N LEU A 15 -9.65 -11.95 -14.13
CA LEU A 15 -8.22 -12.00 -13.89
C LEU A 15 -7.46 -12.40 -15.15
N HIS A 16 -7.93 -13.41 -15.91
CA HIS A 16 -7.33 -13.79 -17.20
C HIS A 16 -7.24 -12.60 -18.15
N GLY A 17 -8.34 -11.86 -18.32
CA GLY A 17 -8.35 -10.66 -19.17
C GLY A 17 -7.36 -9.58 -18.71
N VAL A 18 -7.27 -9.33 -17.40
CA VAL A 18 -6.32 -8.35 -16.83
C VAL A 18 -4.87 -8.79 -17.05
N LEU A 19 -4.52 -10.05 -16.77
CA LEU A 19 -3.15 -10.54 -16.93
C LEU A 19 -2.72 -10.56 -18.40
N THR A 20 -3.61 -10.95 -19.30
CA THR A 20 -3.37 -10.91 -20.75
C THR A 20 -3.13 -9.49 -21.24
N GLU A 21 -3.91 -8.51 -20.76
CA GLU A 21 -3.72 -7.11 -21.11
C GLU A 21 -2.41 -6.55 -20.55
N LEU A 22 -2.08 -6.83 -19.29
CA LEU A 22 -0.81 -6.42 -18.68
C LEU A 22 0.41 -6.96 -19.45
N HIS A 23 0.31 -8.19 -19.96
CA HIS A 23 1.35 -8.80 -20.77
C HIS A 23 1.50 -8.13 -22.14
N ARG A 24 0.38 -7.88 -22.83
CA ARG A 24 0.37 -7.22 -24.16
C ARG A 24 0.78 -5.75 -24.09
N GLN A 25 0.46 -5.08 -22.99
CA GLN A 25 0.60 -3.64 -22.80
C GLN A 25 1.37 -3.31 -21.51
N PRO A 26 2.68 -3.58 -21.45
CA PRO A 26 3.47 -3.28 -20.27
C PRO A 26 3.50 -1.76 -19.99
N TYR A 27 3.60 -1.43 -18.70
CA TYR A 27 3.73 -0.05 -18.25
C TYR A 27 5.11 0.52 -18.60
N PRO A 28 5.19 1.80 -18.95
CA PRO A 28 6.46 2.43 -19.29
C PRO A 28 7.39 2.48 -18.07
N HIS A 29 8.68 2.35 -18.34
CA HIS A 29 9.71 2.52 -17.32
C HIS A 29 9.79 3.98 -16.85
N VAL A 30 9.93 4.17 -15.54
CA VAL A 30 10.10 5.49 -14.91
C VAL A 30 11.58 5.67 -14.58
N PRO A 31 12.28 6.61 -15.24
CA PRO A 31 13.68 6.87 -14.92
C PRO A 31 13.80 7.44 -13.52
N ASN A 32 14.96 7.21 -12.91
CA ASN A 32 15.28 7.80 -11.61
C ASN A 32 15.32 9.33 -11.69
N PRO A 33 14.69 10.05 -10.75
CA PRO A 33 14.86 11.50 -10.62
C PRO A 33 16.33 11.87 -10.39
N LEU A 34 16.76 13.06 -10.83
CA LEU A 34 18.15 13.51 -10.72
C LEU A 34 18.70 13.45 -9.29
N THR A 35 17.84 13.62 -8.29
CA THR A 35 18.18 13.64 -6.86
C THR A 35 18.21 12.26 -6.19
N CYS A 36 17.73 11.20 -6.86
CA CYS A 36 17.58 9.87 -6.27
C CYS A 36 18.10 8.76 -7.19
N LYS A 37 18.97 7.89 -6.65
CA LYS A 37 19.50 6.73 -7.38
C LYS A 37 18.89 5.39 -6.98
N LYS A 38 18.08 5.36 -5.91
CA LYS A 38 17.59 4.09 -5.32
C LYS A 38 16.37 3.59 -6.09
N ARG A 39 16.35 2.28 -6.36
CA ARG A 39 15.19 1.56 -6.87
C ARG A 39 14.88 0.40 -5.93
N ALA A 40 13.61 0.07 -5.81
CA ALA A 40 13.13 -1.09 -5.07
C ALA A 40 12.09 -1.80 -5.92
N SER A 41 12.02 -3.12 -5.81
CA SER A 41 11.11 -3.94 -6.60
C SER A 41 10.31 -4.86 -5.70
N VAL A 42 9.05 -5.10 -6.07
CA VAL A 42 8.17 -5.99 -5.32
C VAL A 42 7.45 -6.96 -6.23
N ALA A 43 7.21 -8.17 -5.75
CA ALA A 43 6.54 -9.24 -6.45
C ALA A 43 5.06 -9.33 -6.00
N LEU A 44 4.13 -9.04 -6.92
CA LEU A 44 2.73 -9.37 -6.79
C LEU A 44 2.52 -10.81 -7.28
N ILE A 45 2.52 -11.75 -6.33
CA ILE A 45 2.39 -13.18 -6.62
C ILE A 45 0.91 -13.58 -6.48
N ILE A 46 0.36 -14.13 -7.55
CA ILE A 46 -1.04 -14.53 -7.67
C ILE A 46 -1.11 -16.05 -7.83
N ARG A 47 -2.08 -16.68 -7.17
CA ARG A 47 -2.49 -18.06 -7.43
C ARG A 47 -3.99 -18.15 -7.67
N VAL A 48 -4.45 -19.26 -8.22
CA VAL A 48 -5.86 -19.63 -8.21
C VAL A 48 -6.00 -20.86 -7.33
N ARG A 49 -6.86 -20.80 -6.31
CA ARG A 49 -7.12 -21.91 -5.39
C ARG A 49 -8.32 -22.73 -5.91
N PRO A 50 -8.19 -24.05 -6.13
CA PRO A 50 -9.32 -24.88 -6.52
C PRO A 50 -10.45 -24.83 -5.48
N THR A 51 -11.70 -24.91 -5.94
CA THR A 51 -12.87 -25.11 -5.08
C THR A 51 -13.11 -26.60 -4.84
N TYR A 52 -13.89 -26.93 -3.80
CA TYR A 52 -14.16 -28.32 -3.41
C TYR A 52 -14.75 -29.15 -4.57
N ASP A 53 -15.72 -28.58 -5.29
CA ASP A 53 -16.42 -29.26 -6.38
C ASP A 53 -15.55 -29.40 -7.65
N HIS A 54 -14.51 -28.57 -7.78
CA HIS A 54 -13.63 -28.52 -8.95
C HIS A 54 -12.18 -28.73 -8.52
N TRP A 55 -11.93 -29.74 -7.70
CA TRP A 55 -10.57 -30.13 -7.34
C TRP A 55 -9.91 -30.89 -8.49
N PRO A 56 -8.65 -30.61 -8.86
CA PRO A 56 -7.96 -31.38 -9.88
C PRO A 56 -7.71 -32.81 -9.37
N ASN A 57 -8.18 -33.81 -10.12
CA ASN A 57 -7.78 -35.20 -9.88
C ASN A 57 -6.26 -35.28 -10.10
N SER A 58 -5.54 -35.84 -9.12
CA SER A 58 -4.08 -36.04 -9.04
C SER A 58 -3.27 -35.42 -10.17
N THR A 59 -2.46 -34.42 -9.82
CA THR A 59 -1.43 -33.73 -10.62
C THR A 59 -1.13 -34.40 -11.95
N PRO A 60 -1.17 -33.68 -13.09
CA PRO A 60 -0.29 -34.00 -14.19
C PRO A 60 1.15 -33.84 -13.69
N ALA A 61 1.67 -34.88 -13.04
CA ALA A 61 3.08 -35.12 -12.97
C ALA A 61 3.50 -35.43 -14.41
N GLU A 62 4.60 -34.80 -14.82
CA GLU A 62 5.30 -35.03 -16.08
C GLU A 62 4.61 -34.43 -17.32
N ASN A 63 5.03 -33.22 -17.67
CA ASN A 63 5.30 -32.93 -19.07
C ASN A 63 6.73 -32.42 -19.21
N ILE A 64 7.60 -33.40 -19.45
CA ILE A 64 8.83 -33.36 -20.25
C ILE A 64 9.01 -32.02 -20.96
N SER A 65 10.10 -31.33 -20.61
CA SER A 65 10.76 -30.24 -21.34
C SER A 65 10.05 -29.80 -22.61
N GLN A 66 8.92 -29.10 -22.48
CA GLN A 66 8.27 -28.48 -23.62
C GLN A 66 9.06 -27.21 -23.96
N PRO A 67 9.25 -26.89 -25.25
CA PRO A 67 9.89 -25.63 -25.63
C PRO A 67 9.15 -24.46 -24.98
N ALA A 68 9.91 -23.40 -24.60
CA ALA A 68 9.37 -22.23 -23.93
C ALA A 68 8.16 -21.67 -24.68
N GLN A 69 6.95 -22.00 -24.21
CA GLN A 69 5.72 -21.52 -24.83
C GLN A 69 5.59 -20.00 -24.59
N PRO A 70 5.03 -19.24 -25.54
CA PRO A 70 4.73 -17.82 -25.34
C PRO A 70 3.86 -17.61 -24.09
N THR A 71 4.15 -16.56 -23.32
CA THR A 71 3.42 -16.23 -22.08
C THR A 71 1.91 -16.18 -22.28
N GLN A 72 1.43 -15.60 -23.39
CA GLN A 72 0.00 -15.54 -23.68
C GLN A 72 -0.63 -16.93 -23.81
N GLN A 73 0.03 -17.87 -24.50
CA GLN A 73 -0.46 -19.24 -24.65
C GLN A 73 -0.50 -19.96 -23.30
N ARG A 74 0.52 -19.77 -22.45
CA ARG A 74 0.55 -20.34 -21.09
C ARG A 74 -0.59 -19.80 -20.23
N LEU A 75 -0.92 -18.52 -20.36
CA LEU A 75 -2.08 -17.92 -19.67
C LEU A 75 -3.39 -18.54 -20.18
N ASP A 76 -3.58 -18.59 -21.50
CA ASP A 76 -4.80 -19.14 -22.12
C ASP A 76 -5.00 -20.62 -21.73
N GLU A 77 -3.92 -21.42 -21.74
CA GLU A 77 -3.93 -22.80 -21.30
C GLU A 77 -4.30 -22.92 -19.81
N PHE A 78 -3.63 -22.15 -18.93
CA PHE A 78 -3.89 -22.20 -17.49
C PHE A 78 -5.34 -21.86 -17.15
N PHE A 79 -5.90 -20.79 -17.74
CA PHE A 79 -7.29 -20.39 -17.51
C PHE A 79 -8.32 -21.28 -18.25
N SER A 80 -7.88 -22.20 -19.12
CA SER A 80 -8.76 -23.21 -19.71
C SER A 80 -9.09 -24.36 -18.76
N TYR A 81 -8.26 -24.60 -17.73
CA TYR A 81 -8.49 -25.67 -16.77
C TYR A 81 -9.77 -25.43 -15.94
N SER A 82 -10.62 -26.46 -15.83
CA SER A 82 -11.90 -26.36 -15.12
C SER A 82 -11.75 -25.89 -13.66
N TRP A 83 -10.72 -26.37 -12.96
CA TRP A 83 -10.45 -25.98 -11.58
C TRP A 83 -9.99 -24.52 -11.44
N VAL A 84 -9.41 -23.93 -12.48
CA VAL A 84 -9.02 -22.52 -12.54
C VAL A 84 -10.24 -21.65 -12.82
N GLN A 85 -11.09 -22.05 -13.77
CA GLN A 85 -12.32 -21.32 -14.12
C GLN A 85 -13.28 -21.17 -12.93
N HIS A 86 -13.34 -22.19 -12.07
CA HIS A 86 -14.17 -22.22 -10.87
C HIS A 86 -13.38 -21.95 -9.58
N GLY A 87 -12.10 -21.63 -9.70
CA GLY A 87 -11.20 -21.40 -8.58
C GLY A 87 -11.30 -19.97 -8.03
N GLU A 88 -10.69 -19.79 -6.87
CA GLU A 88 -10.61 -18.51 -6.15
C GLU A 88 -9.23 -17.88 -6.36
N PRO A 89 -9.12 -16.75 -7.06
CA PRO A 89 -7.85 -16.05 -7.17
C PRO A 89 -7.41 -15.41 -5.85
N GLU A 90 -6.13 -15.55 -5.50
CA GLU A 90 -5.55 -15.06 -4.25
C GLU A 90 -4.22 -14.36 -4.50
N VAL A 91 -3.87 -13.41 -3.64
CA VAL A 91 -2.59 -12.69 -3.64
C VAL A 91 -1.80 -13.04 -2.38
N LEU A 92 -0.50 -13.28 -2.53
CA LEU A 92 0.41 -13.53 -1.42
C LEU A 92 0.90 -12.21 -0.81
N PHE A 93 0.81 -12.10 0.52
CA PHE A 93 1.42 -11.03 1.29
C PHE A 93 2.36 -11.58 2.36
N ILE A 94 3.35 -10.78 2.74
CA ILE A 94 4.21 -11.01 3.91
C ILE A 94 3.80 -10.08 5.05
N LYS A 95 3.92 -10.56 6.29
CA LYS A 95 3.99 -9.74 7.50
C LYS A 95 5.46 -9.62 7.87
N ARG A 96 5.99 -8.40 7.89
CA ARG A 96 7.38 -8.13 8.24
C ARG A 96 7.69 -8.54 9.69
N ALA A 97 8.83 -9.17 9.91
CA ALA A 97 9.34 -9.49 11.25
C ALA A 97 9.65 -8.22 12.06
N SER A 98 9.66 -8.33 13.40
CA SER A 98 10.10 -7.24 14.26
C SER A 98 11.61 -7.14 14.28
N ARG A 99 12.09 -5.93 14.02
CA ARG A 99 13.49 -5.55 14.10
C ARG A 99 13.60 -4.31 14.97
N VAL A 100 14.54 -4.32 15.92
CA VAL A 100 14.79 -3.16 16.78
C VAL A 100 15.17 -1.96 15.92
N GLY A 101 14.39 -0.89 16.01
CA GLY A 101 14.60 0.32 15.22
C GLY A 101 13.97 0.32 13.82
N ASP A 102 13.39 -0.80 13.36
CA ASP A 102 12.62 -0.82 12.11
C ASP A 102 11.23 -0.23 12.33
N ARG A 103 10.95 0.83 11.56
CA ARG A 103 9.67 1.53 11.63
C ARG A 103 8.52 0.80 10.94
N TRP A 104 8.82 -0.20 10.13
CA TRP A 104 7.88 -0.99 9.36
C TRP A 104 7.59 -2.35 10.01
N THR A 105 7.96 -2.51 11.28
CA THR A 105 7.75 -3.74 12.06
C THR A 105 6.28 -4.17 12.00
N GLY A 106 6.04 -5.42 11.61
CA GLY A 106 4.70 -6.01 11.57
C GLY A 106 3.79 -5.50 10.45
N HIS A 107 4.29 -4.65 9.54
CA HIS A 107 3.50 -4.18 8.40
C HIS A 107 3.29 -5.29 7.38
N VAL A 108 2.12 -5.26 6.75
CA VAL A 108 1.84 -6.13 5.61
C VAL A 108 2.40 -5.52 4.33
N ALA A 109 3.17 -6.32 3.58
CA ALA A 109 3.79 -5.92 2.33
C ALA A 109 3.69 -7.01 1.26
N LEU A 110 4.03 -6.66 0.03
CA LEU A 110 4.41 -7.65 -0.99
C LEU A 110 5.87 -8.04 -0.75
N PRO A 111 6.29 -9.29 -1.06
CA PRO A 111 7.70 -9.65 -1.05
C PRO A 111 8.50 -8.72 -1.95
N GLY A 112 9.69 -8.32 -1.52
CA GLY A 112 10.52 -7.40 -2.28
C GLY A 112 11.39 -6.49 -1.45
N GLY A 113 12.36 -5.90 -2.12
CA GLY A 113 13.38 -5.08 -1.49
C GLY A 113 14.09 -4.16 -2.45
N LYS A 114 15.26 -3.71 -2.04
CA LYS A 114 16.05 -2.74 -2.80
C LYS A 114 16.75 -3.46 -3.95
N ARG A 115 16.82 -2.81 -5.11
CA ARG A 115 17.65 -3.30 -6.20
C ARG A 115 19.13 -3.20 -5.84
N ASP A 116 19.84 -4.30 -6.07
CA ASP A 116 21.27 -4.41 -5.90
C ASP A 116 22.03 -4.18 -7.21
N PRO A 117 23.30 -3.75 -7.15
CA PRO A 117 24.12 -3.52 -8.35
C PRO A 117 24.27 -4.75 -9.26
N GLU A 118 24.18 -5.95 -8.68
CA GLU A 118 24.29 -7.24 -9.35
C GLU A 118 22.99 -7.66 -10.06
N ASP A 119 21.86 -7.03 -9.73
CA ASP A 119 20.57 -7.32 -10.37
C ASP A 119 20.55 -6.79 -11.81
N ALA A 120 20.37 -7.70 -12.77
CA ALA A 120 20.34 -7.38 -14.20
C ALA A 120 19.31 -6.28 -14.56
N ASP A 121 18.11 -6.37 -13.99
CA ASP A 121 17.05 -5.39 -14.12
C ASP A 121 16.20 -5.31 -12.83
N ASP A 122 15.18 -4.43 -12.83
CA ASP A 122 14.30 -4.27 -11.68
C ASP A 122 13.46 -5.54 -11.41
N LYS A 123 13.19 -6.36 -12.43
CA LYS A 123 12.43 -7.61 -12.28
C LYS A 123 13.29 -8.68 -11.58
N ALA A 124 14.56 -8.77 -11.92
CA ALA A 124 15.53 -9.65 -11.27
C ALA A 124 15.61 -9.38 -9.77
N ALA A 125 15.57 -8.10 -9.35
CA ALA A 125 15.49 -7.74 -7.94
C ALA A 125 14.23 -8.30 -7.25
N ALA A 126 13.05 -8.20 -7.87
CA ALA A 126 11.83 -8.76 -7.29
C ALA A 126 11.89 -10.29 -7.16
N ILE A 127 12.52 -10.98 -8.11
CA ILE A 127 12.71 -12.43 -8.11
C ILE A 127 13.68 -12.85 -7.01
N ARG A 128 14.84 -12.17 -6.91
CA ARG A 128 15.85 -12.42 -5.86
C ARG A 128 15.24 -12.24 -4.48
N GLU A 129 14.59 -11.11 -4.24
CA GLU A 129 13.98 -10.79 -2.95
C GLU A 129 12.87 -11.77 -2.56
N ALA A 130 12.03 -12.21 -3.51
CA ALA A 130 11.05 -13.26 -3.24
C ALA A 130 11.70 -14.60 -2.86
N SER A 131 12.82 -14.95 -3.50
CA SER A 131 13.59 -16.14 -3.14
C SER A 131 14.24 -16.01 -1.75
N GLU A 132 14.81 -14.86 -1.43
CA GLU A 132 15.47 -14.59 -0.14
C GLU A 132 14.47 -14.55 1.02
N GLU A 133 13.38 -13.80 0.88
CA GLU A 133 12.41 -13.55 1.96
C GLU A 133 11.49 -14.76 2.23
N ILE A 134 11.02 -15.43 1.18
CA ILE A 134 9.98 -16.48 1.28
C ILE A 134 10.38 -17.82 0.64
N GLY A 135 11.58 -17.92 0.07
CA GLY A 135 12.07 -19.17 -0.51
C GLY A 135 11.38 -19.58 -1.81
N LEU A 136 10.69 -18.65 -2.48
CA LEU A 136 9.94 -18.92 -3.69
C LEU A 136 10.75 -18.50 -4.92
N ASP A 137 11.17 -19.47 -5.71
CA ASP A 137 11.77 -19.22 -7.02
C ASP A 137 10.66 -18.90 -8.03
N LEU A 138 10.72 -17.70 -8.62
CA LEU A 138 9.74 -17.21 -9.59
C LEU A 138 10.18 -17.43 -11.06
N THR A 139 11.30 -18.14 -11.26
CA THR A 139 11.85 -18.47 -12.59
C THR A 139 11.48 -19.87 -13.09
N THR A 140 10.81 -20.65 -12.25
CA THR A 140 10.37 -22.02 -12.54
C THR A 140 9.25 -22.09 -13.57
N ASP A 141 9.12 -23.24 -14.23
CA ASP A 141 8.09 -23.48 -15.27
C ASP A 141 6.65 -23.47 -14.74
N ASP A 142 6.47 -23.60 -13.42
CA ASP A 142 5.18 -23.47 -12.73
C ASP A 142 4.84 -22.02 -12.33
N THR A 143 5.63 -21.06 -12.80
CA THR A 143 5.39 -19.62 -12.66
C THR A 143 5.39 -18.92 -14.01
N ILE A 144 4.45 -18.01 -14.21
CA ILE A 144 4.32 -17.14 -15.39
C ILE A 144 4.66 -15.71 -14.96
N SER A 145 5.74 -15.15 -15.51
CA SER A 145 6.04 -13.72 -15.43
C SER A 145 5.12 -12.96 -16.39
N VAL A 146 4.13 -12.23 -15.85
CA VAL A 146 3.07 -11.60 -16.65
C VAL A 146 3.54 -10.23 -17.19
N GLY A 147 4.00 -9.35 -16.31
CA GLY A 147 4.34 -7.97 -16.65
C GLY A 147 4.58 -7.11 -15.41
N ASN A 148 4.48 -5.79 -15.56
CA ASN A 148 4.64 -4.81 -14.48
C ASN A 148 3.33 -4.07 -14.18
N LEU A 149 3.27 -3.44 -13.01
CA LEU A 149 2.29 -2.41 -12.66
C LEU A 149 2.96 -1.02 -12.71
N PRO A 150 2.21 0.11 -12.59
CA PRO A 150 2.81 1.44 -12.66
C PRO A 150 3.96 1.63 -11.65
N GLU A 151 5.14 1.94 -12.18
CA GLU A 151 6.31 2.35 -11.39
C GLU A 151 6.03 3.71 -10.73
N ARG A 152 6.55 3.91 -9.52
CA ARG A 152 6.29 5.13 -8.73
C ARG A 152 7.53 5.66 -8.05
N VAL A 153 7.77 6.96 -8.18
CA VAL A 153 8.71 7.72 -7.37
C VAL A 153 8.12 7.87 -5.98
N VAL A 154 8.62 7.08 -5.05
CA VAL A 154 8.29 7.17 -3.64
C VAL A 154 8.95 8.42 -3.07
N THR A 155 8.16 9.35 -2.54
CA THR A 155 8.63 10.60 -1.94
C THR A 155 8.67 10.50 -0.41
N THR A 156 9.18 11.54 0.24
CA THR A 156 9.10 11.64 1.70
C THR A 156 7.65 11.69 2.19
N SER A 157 7.42 11.45 3.48
CA SER A 157 6.07 11.44 4.11
C SER A 157 5.19 12.66 3.81
N TRP A 158 5.79 13.76 3.39
CA TRP A 158 5.13 15.01 3.01
C TRP A 158 5.34 15.45 1.55
N GLY A 159 5.88 14.58 0.70
CA GLY A 159 5.98 14.83 -0.74
C GLY A 159 7.13 15.73 -1.19
N SER A 160 8.06 16.10 -0.31
CA SER A 160 9.12 17.06 -0.64
C SER A 160 10.24 16.46 -1.48
N GLU A 161 10.69 15.25 -1.16
CA GLU A 161 11.93 14.70 -1.73
C GLU A 161 11.74 13.27 -2.25
N PRO A 162 12.19 12.96 -3.48
CA PRO A 162 12.25 11.59 -3.99
C PRO A 162 13.20 10.69 -3.17
N LEU A 163 12.71 9.55 -2.71
CA LEU A 163 13.46 8.56 -1.93
C LEU A 163 13.92 7.37 -2.74
N MET A 164 13.05 6.83 -3.59
CA MET A 164 13.32 5.70 -4.47
C MET A 164 12.27 5.60 -5.58
N VAL A 165 12.56 4.86 -6.65
CA VAL A 165 11.54 4.38 -7.59
C VAL A 165 11.15 2.96 -7.20
N LEU A 166 9.85 2.73 -6.98
CA LEU A 166 9.30 1.42 -6.66
C LEU A 166 8.71 0.78 -7.92
N CYS A 167 9.11 -0.47 -8.18
CA CYS A 167 8.85 -1.22 -9.39
C CYS A 167 8.08 -2.52 -9.08
N PRO A 168 6.74 -2.51 -9.18
CA PRO A 168 5.91 -3.69 -8.97
C PRO A 168 5.84 -4.62 -10.20
N PHE A 169 6.07 -5.92 -10.00
CA PHE A 169 5.99 -6.96 -11.04
C PHE A 169 4.95 -8.02 -10.68
N VAL A 170 4.27 -8.58 -11.69
CA VAL A 170 3.16 -9.53 -11.52
C VAL A 170 3.59 -10.93 -11.95
N PHE A 171 3.42 -11.89 -11.05
CA PHE A 171 3.71 -13.31 -11.25
C PHE A 171 2.47 -14.14 -10.97
N LEU A 172 2.20 -15.14 -11.81
CA LEU A 172 1.11 -16.10 -11.63
C LEU A 172 1.69 -17.50 -11.45
N THR A 173 1.42 -18.15 -10.33
CA THR A 173 1.72 -19.58 -10.17
C THR A 173 0.64 -20.43 -10.82
N THR A 174 1.04 -21.45 -11.56
CA THR A 174 0.15 -22.38 -12.28
C THR A 174 -0.09 -23.68 -11.52
N ARG A 175 0.45 -23.81 -10.31
CA ARG A 175 0.28 -24.97 -9.44
C ARG A 175 -1.12 -25.03 -8.84
N SER A 176 -1.60 -26.25 -8.64
CA SER A 176 -2.81 -26.52 -7.85
C SER A 176 -2.50 -26.95 -6.42
N ASP A 177 -1.29 -27.45 -6.15
CA ASP A 177 -0.84 -27.88 -4.84
C ASP A 177 -0.32 -26.71 -3.99
N PRO A 178 -0.32 -26.84 -2.65
CA PRO A 178 0.21 -25.81 -1.77
C PRO A 178 1.71 -25.57 -1.99
N LEU A 179 2.09 -24.29 -2.11
CA LEU A 179 3.49 -23.88 -2.23
C LEU A 179 4.23 -24.09 -0.89
N THR A 180 5.39 -24.75 -0.95
CA THR A 180 6.29 -24.85 0.20
C THR A 180 7.11 -23.57 0.29
N LEU A 181 6.87 -22.76 1.33
CA LEU A 181 7.55 -21.48 1.54
C LEU A 181 8.62 -21.60 2.65
N LYS A 182 9.82 -21.07 2.39
CA LYS A 182 10.92 -21.03 3.37
C LYS A 182 11.13 -19.59 3.81
N LEU A 183 10.50 -19.22 4.92
CA LEU A 183 10.50 -17.83 5.40
C LEU A 183 11.83 -17.46 6.08
N GLN A 184 12.40 -16.33 5.69
CA GLN A 184 13.58 -15.76 6.35
C GLN A 184 13.18 -15.14 7.71
N PRO A 185 13.65 -15.67 8.85
CA PRO A 185 13.10 -15.35 10.17
C PRO A 185 13.32 -13.90 10.61
N THR A 186 14.37 -13.26 10.08
CA THR A 186 14.70 -11.89 10.38
C THR A 186 13.88 -10.90 9.55
N GLU A 187 13.25 -11.31 8.45
CA GLU A 187 12.55 -10.42 7.50
C GLU A 187 11.05 -10.64 7.49
N VAL A 188 10.65 -11.90 7.54
CA VAL A 188 9.25 -12.31 7.39
C VAL A 188 8.81 -13.09 8.61
N ALA A 189 7.84 -12.56 9.34
CA ALA A 189 7.20 -13.25 10.46
C ALA A 189 6.14 -14.25 9.98
N SER A 190 5.40 -13.92 8.93
CA SER A 190 4.38 -14.81 8.36
C SER A 190 4.02 -14.42 6.92
N THR A 191 3.44 -15.36 6.18
CA THR A 191 2.83 -15.11 4.88
C THR A 191 1.35 -15.43 4.89
N HIS A 192 0.60 -14.76 4.03
CA HIS A 192 -0.85 -14.80 4.01
C HIS A 192 -1.37 -14.78 2.57
N TRP A 193 -2.12 -15.81 2.18
CA TRP A 193 -2.87 -15.81 0.93
C TRP A 193 -4.22 -15.15 1.14
N ILE A 194 -4.48 -14.06 0.41
CA ILE A 194 -5.70 -13.28 0.55
C ILE A 194 -6.53 -13.39 -0.73
N PRO A 195 -7.79 -13.86 -0.67
CA PRO A 195 -8.68 -13.88 -1.82
C PRO A 195 -8.93 -12.49 -2.41
N LEU A 196 -8.88 -12.37 -3.74
CA LEU A 196 -9.17 -11.11 -4.44
C LEU A 196 -10.57 -10.57 -4.09
N ARG A 197 -11.55 -11.46 -3.90
CA ARG A 197 -12.90 -11.07 -3.44
C ARG A 197 -12.91 -10.38 -2.08
N ALA A 198 -11.98 -10.72 -1.18
CA ALA A 198 -11.85 -10.06 0.12
C ALA A 198 -11.26 -8.65 -0.07
N LEU A 199 -10.23 -8.52 -0.89
CA LEU A 199 -9.59 -7.25 -1.21
C LEU A 199 -10.54 -6.25 -1.91
N LEU A 200 -11.45 -6.75 -2.74
CA LEU A 200 -12.48 -5.97 -3.43
C LEU A 200 -13.67 -5.59 -2.53
N SER A 201 -13.83 -6.24 -1.37
CA SER A 201 -15.01 -6.07 -0.52
C SER A 201 -15.06 -4.70 0.17
N PRO A 202 -16.14 -3.91 0.01
CA PRO A 202 -16.32 -2.65 0.73
C PRO A 202 -16.40 -2.82 2.25
N SER A 203 -16.92 -3.97 2.72
CA SER A 203 -17.08 -4.26 4.16
C SER A 203 -15.75 -4.43 4.91
N LEU A 204 -14.66 -4.71 4.20
CA LEU A 204 -13.33 -4.87 4.76
C LEU A 204 -12.50 -3.58 4.73
N ARG A 205 -13.08 -2.47 4.23
CA ARG A 205 -12.44 -1.15 4.25
C ARG A 205 -12.43 -0.61 5.67
N THR A 206 -11.26 -0.20 6.14
CA THR A 206 -11.02 0.31 7.50
C THR A 206 -10.01 1.45 7.44
N VAL A 207 -9.55 1.91 8.60
CA VAL A 207 -8.46 2.86 8.73
C VAL A 207 -7.36 2.32 9.61
N GLU A 208 -6.13 2.73 9.32
CA GLU A 208 -4.98 2.54 10.21
C GLU A 208 -4.64 3.86 10.90
N TYR A 209 -4.30 3.77 12.19
CA TYR A 209 -3.99 4.93 13.03
C TYR A 209 -2.48 5.06 13.22
N VAL A 210 -1.91 6.15 12.72
CA VAL A 210 -0.47 6.41 12.79
C VAL A 210 -0.22 7.67 13.62
N ASP A 211 0.74 7.55 14.52
CA ASP A 211 1.22 8.69 15.31
C ASP A 211 2.22 9.52 14.49
N MET A 212 1.78 10.70 14.06
CA MET A 212 2.62 11.62 13.30
C MET A 212 3.60 12.40 14.16
N SER A 213 3.46 12.41 15.50
CA SER A 213 4.39 13.14 16.39
C SER A 213 5.82 12.64 16.27
N GLN A 214 6.00 11.37 15.89
CA GLN A 214 7.31 10.78 15.60
C GLN A 214 8.01 11.46 14.41
N ARG A 215 7.22 11.94 13.44
CA ARG A 215 7.71 12.54 12.19
C ARG A 215 8.03 14.02 12.34
N PHE A 216 7.42 14.69 13.31
CA PHE A 216 7.70 16.09 13.65
C PHE A 216 8.81 16.25 14.70
N GLY A 217 9.24 15.16 15.36
CA GLY A 217 9.93 15.19 16.65
C GLY A 217 11.46 15.23 16.65
N ARG A 218 12.17 15.49 15.55
CA ARG A 218 13.64 15.56 15.60
C ARG A 218 14.20 16.85 16.23
N GLN A 219 13.45 17.95 16.22
CA GLN A 219 13.91 19.25 16.76
C GLN A 219 13.48 19.52 18.21
N GLY A 220 12.76 18.61 18.87
CA GLY A 220 12.36 18.83 20.26
C GLY A 220 12.33 17.54 21.07
N GLY A 221 12.76 17.63 22.34
CA GLY A 221 12.84 16.50 23.25
C GLY A 221 11.48 15.85 23.54
N PHE A 222 11.47 14.85 24.44
CA PHE A 222 10.29 14.05 24.80
C PHE A 222 9.00 14.87 25.05
N LEU A 223 9.13 16.05 25.68
CA LEU A 223 7.99 16.92 26.01
C LEU A 223 7.33 17.55 24.78
N THR A 224 8.11 17.97 23.77
CA THR A 224 7.52 18.56 22.56
C THR A 224 6.75 17.50 21.77
N ARG A 225 7.26 16.27 21.73
CA ARG A 225 6.57 15.13 21.12
C ARG A 225 5.26 14.82 21.82
N LEU A 226 5.25 14.80 23.17
CA LEU A 226 4.03 14.59 23.95
C LEU A 226 3.02 15.72 23.72
N ALA A 227 3.47 16.96 23.62
CA ALA A 227 2.63 18.12 23.33
C ALA A 227 2.02 18.03 21.92
N ILE A 228 2.82 17.74 20.89
CA ILE A 228 2.36 17.56 19.50
C ILE A 228 1.34 16.43 19.42
N ARG A 229 1.61 15.29 20.05
CA ARG A 229 0.70 14.14 20.10
C ARG A 229 -0.63 14.49 20.78
N SER A 230 -0.57 15.19 21.92
CA SER A 230 -1.76 15.63 22.66
C SER A 230 -2.59 16.63 21.87
N LEU A 231 -1.93 17.45 21.03
CA LEU A 231 -2.58 18.49 20.25
C LEU A 231 -3.19 17.95 18.95
N MET A 232 -2.45 17.15 18.18
CA MET A 232 -2.84 16.71 16.83
C MET A 232 -3.56 15.36 16.79
N GLY A 233 -3.50 14.58 17.88
CA GLY A 233 -4.06 13.24 17.93
C GLY A 233 -3.41 12.28 16.94
N TRP A 234 -4.19 11.31 16.45
CA TRP A 234 -3.72 10.32 15.49
C TRP A 234 -4.12 10.70 14.07
N MET A 235 -3.29 10.33 13.10
CA MET A 235 -3.65 10.41 11.69
C MET A 235 -4.21 9.07 11.22
N GLN A 236 -5.35 9.12 10.55
CA GLN A 236 -6.03 7.98 9.96
C GLN A 236 -5.61 7.85 8.50
N PHE A 237 -5.23 6.64 8.11
CA PHE A 237 -4.91 6.26 6.73
C PHE A 237 -5.89 5.21 6.24
N SER A 238 -6.23 5.26 4.94
CA SER A 238 -7.06 4.22 4.31
C SER A 238 -6.38 2.85 4.44
N ALA A 239 -7.15 1.85 4.85
CA ALA A 239 -6.67 0.49 5.05
C ALA A 239 -7.71 -0.55 4.61
N VAL A 240 -7.25 -1.77 4.34
CA VAL A 240 -8.09 -2.94 4.07
C VAL A 240 -7.75 -4.00 5.11
N ARG A 241 -8.77 -4.50 5.82
CA ARG A 241 -8.62 -5.64 6.71
C ARG A 241 -8.48 -6.90 5.87
N LEU A 242 -7.38 -7.62 6.08
CA LEU A 242 -7.10 -8.85 5.36
C LEU A 242 -7.76 -10.03 6.04
N VAL A 243 -8.33 -10.92 5.24
CA VAL A 243 -8.93 -12.18 5.66
C VAL A 243 -8.21 -13.30 4.92
N PRO A 244 -7.17 -13.91 5.51
CA PRO A 244 -6.40 -14.94 4.85
C PRO A 244 -7.19 -16.23 4.70
N SER A 245 -7.06 -16.89 3.56
CA SER A 245 -7.48 -18.28 3.38
C SER A 245 -6.44 -19.26 3.91
N GLU A 246 -5.17 -18.87 3.83
CA GLU A 246 -4.03 -19.67 4.27
C GLU A 246 -2.98 -18.74 4.89
N THR A 247 -2.36 -19.20 5.96
CA THR A 247 -1.31 -18.47 6.68
C THR A 247 -0.19 -19.42 7.01
N HIS A 248 1.04 -19.03 6.68
CA HIS A 248 2.25 -19.75 7.05
C HIS A 248 3.06 -18.87 8.00
N GLN A 249 3.40 -19.37 9.19
CA GLN A 249 4.13 -18.62 10.20
C GLN A 249 5.59 -19.05 10.23
N CYS A 250 6.51 -18.11 10.44
CA CYS A 250 7.91 -18.42 10.66
C CYS A 250 8.12 -18.78 12.13
N THR A 251 8.29 -20.07 12.41
CA THR A 251 8.43 -20.59 13.78
C THR A 251 9.73 -20.18 14.46
N THR A 252 10.74 -19.79 13.68
CA THR A 252 12.07 -19.38 14.15
C THR A 252 12.20 -17.87 14.33
N THR A 253 11.15 -17.09 14.07
CA THR A 253 11.16 -15.64 14.36
C THR A 253 11.23 -15.40 15.87
N PRO A 254 12.10 -14.49 16.36
CA PRO A 254 12.21 -14.18 17.78
C PRO A 254 10.88 -13.74 18.40
N GLY A 255 10.47 -14.41 19.48
CA GLY A 255 9.22 -14.16 20.20
C GLY A 255 7.96 -14.73 19.55
N PHE A 256 8.10 -15.68 18.62
CA PHE A 256 7.01 -16.51 18.11
C PHE A 256 6.31 -17.31 19.22
N VAL A 257 7.10 -17.99 20.06
CA VAL A 257 6.62 -18.59 21.31
C VAL A 257 6.87 -17.57 22.44
N PRO A 258 5.85 -17.22 23.24
CA PRO A 258 6.04 -16.37 24.41
C PRO A 258 7.02 -17.02 25.39
N GLU A 259 8.10 -16.34 25.75
CA GLU A 259 9.01 -16.80 26.80
C GLU A 259 8.36 -16.59 28.18
N GLU A 260 8.21 -17.65 28.98
CA GLU A 260 7.58 -17.64 30.31
C GLU A 260 8.23 -16.64 31.30
N ASN A 261 9.49 -16.27 31.06
CA ASN A 261 10.29 -15.47 31.99
C ASN A 261 10.48 -14.00 31.58
N THR A 262 9.63 -13.46 30.70
CA THR A 262 9.66 -12.00 30.49
C THR A 262 9.18 -11.29 31.76
N PRO A 263 10.04 -10.48 32.44
CA PRO A 263 9.61 -9.75 33.62
C PRO A 263 8.43 -8.88 33.23
N LYS A 264 7.32 -8.98 33.98
CA LYS A 264 6.13 -8.14 33.80
C LYS A 264 6.59 -6.69 33.66
N SER A 265 6.52 -6.14 32.45
CA SER A 265 6.94 -4.77 32.19
C SER A 265 6.29 -3.86 33.23
N SER A 266 7.11 -3.11 33.96
CA SER A 266 6.61 -2.25 35.04
C SER A 266 5.55 -1.31 34.47
N LEU A 267 4.58 -0.87 35.28
CA LEU A 267 3.57 0.09 34.81
C LEU A 267 4.18 1.32 34.12
N ILE A 268 5.39 1.71 34.53
CA ILE A 268 6.18 2.80 33.93
C ILE A 268 6.72 2.42 32.55
N GLN A 269 7.20 1.18 32.34
CA GLN A 269 7.60 0.69 31.01
C GLN A 269 6.39 0.52 30.08
N ARG A 270 5.24 0.07 30.60
CA ARG A 270 3.97 -0.01 29.84
C ARG A 270 3.47 1.37 29.44
N PHE A 271 3.53 2.34 30.36
CA PHE A 271 3.18 3.73 30.09
C PHE A 271 4.18 4.38 29.13
N LYS A 272 5.48 4.13 29.28
CA LYS A 272 6.51 4.55 28.31
C LYS A 272 6.26 3.93 26.94
N GLY A 273 5.99 2.64 26.84
CA GLY A 273 5.66 1.96 25.57
C GLY A 273 4.40 2.52 24.93
N TRP A 274 3.35 2.74 25.71
CA TRP A 274 2.12 3.40 25.23
C TRP A 274 2.35 4.85 24.74
N CYS A 275 3.28 5.59 25.37
CA CYS A 275 3.65 6.95 24.97
C CYS A 275 4.71 7.01 23.83
N LEU A 276 5.58 6.01 23.70
CA LEU A 276 6.77 6.05 22.82
C LEU A 276 6.64 5.14 21.59
N SER A 277 5.90 4.04 21.65
CA SER A 277 5.74 3.10 20.54
C SER A 277 4.26 2.96 20.17
N GLY A 278 3.85 3.71 19.15
CA GLY A 278 2.72 3.33 18.31
C GLY A 278 3.07 2.20 17.33
N GLN A 279 4.28 1.63 17.43
CA GLN A 279 4.77 0.56 16.59
C GLN A 279 4.22 -0.78 17.08
N ALA A 280 3.65 -1.53 16.14
CA ALA A 280 3.16 -2.86 16.37
C ALA A 280 4.29 -3.74 16.90
N ASP A 281 4.04 -4.48 17.99
CA ASP A 281 4.86 -5.64 18.28
C ASP A 281 4.48 -6.70 17.23
N SER A 282 5.45 -7.25 16.47
CA SER A 282 5.15 -8.29 15.47
C SER A 282 4.45 -9.51 16.07
N ASN A 283 4.65 -9.70 17.38
CA ASN A 283 4.22 -10.85 18.16
C ASN A 283 2.79 -10.71 18.70
N ASP A 284 2.14 -9.57 18.49
CA ASP A 284 0.71 -9.40 18.81
C ASP A 284 -0.14 -10.10 17.73
N THR A 285 -0.45 -11.38 17.97
CA THR A 285 -1.29 -12.21 17.10
C THR A 285 -2.77 -11.81 17.14
N THR A 286 -3.17 -10.96 18.10
CA THR A 286 -4.57 -10.54 18.26
C THR A 286 -4.93 -9.35 17.37
N ARG A 287 -3.94 -8.64 16.85
CA ARG A 287 -4.18 -7.51 15.95
C ARG A 287 -4.62 -7.98 14.57
N PRO A 288 -5.61 -7.31 13.97
CA PRO A 288 -6.00 -7.62 12.61
C PRO A 288 -4.88 -7.30 11.62
N LEU A 289 -4.71 -8.13 10.61
CA LEU A 289 -3.85 -7.85 9.48
C LEU A 289 -4.45 -6.71 8.65
N LEU A 290 -3.73 -5.60 8.56
CA LEU A 290 -4.17 -4.42 7.83
C LEU A 290 -3.21 -4.15 6.68
N LEU A 291 -3.77 -4.06 5.47
CA LEU A 291 -3.08 -3.57 4.30
C LEU A 291 -3.32 -2.07 4.16
N TRP A 292 -2.25 -1.28 4.21
CA TRP A 292 -2.32 0.17 4.11
C TRP A 292 -1.03 0.74 3.48
N GLY A 293 -0.98 2.05 3.29
CA GLY A 293 0.22 2.74 2.81
C GLY A 293 0.57 2.39 1.35
N LEU A 294 1.87 2.26 1.08
CA LEU A 294 2.41 2.10 -0.27
C LEU A 294 1.93 0.80 -0.94
N THR A 295 1.89 -0.31 -0.20
CA THR A 295 1.41 -1.61 -0.70
C THR A 295 -0.07 -1.55 -1.07
N LEU A 296 -0.90 -0.89 -0.25
CA LEU A 296 -2.31 -0.66 -0.60
C LEU A 296 -2.43 0.23 -1.86
N GLY A 297 -1.54 1.20 -2.02
CA GLY A 297 -1.46 2.01 -3.23
C GLY A 297 -1.17 1.17 -4.48
N ILE A 298 -0.24 0.20 -4.41
CA ILE A 298 0.07 -0.71 -5.54
C ILE A 298 -1.16 -1.54 -5.87
N LEU A 299 -1.73 -2.13 -4.83
CA LEU A 299 -2.84 -3.04 -4.99
C LEU A 299 -4.11 -2.32 -5.45
N ALA A 300 -4.31 -1.06 -5.07
CA ALA A 300 -5.46 -0.28 -5.51
C ALA A 300 -5.49 -0.14 -7.02
N ASP A 301 -4.36 0.12 -7.68
CA ASP A 301 -4.28 0.23 -9.13
C ASP A 301 -4.60 -1.12 -9.81
N PHE A 302 -4.05 -2.22 -9.31
CA PHE A 302 -4.34 -3.57 -9.83
C PHE A 302 -5.81 -3.98 -9.63
N LEU A 303 -6.34 -3.78 -8.42
CA LEU A 303 -7.72 -4.13 -8.10
C LEU A 303 -8.76 -3.28 -8.83
N ASP A 304 -8.39 -2.08 -9.26
CA ASP A 304 -9.28 -1.22 -10.05
C ASP A 304 -9.41 -1.73 -11.50
N MET A 305 -8.46 -2.55 -11.99
CA MET A 305 -8.58 -3.26 -13.25
C MET A 305 -9.60 -4.40 -13.19
N LEU A 306 -10.01 -4.83 -11.99
CA LEU A 306 -10.98 -5.89 -11.76
C LEU A 306 -12.36 -5.30 -11.42
N PRO A 307 -13.46 -5.96 -11.81
CA PRO A 307 -14.79 -5.54 -11.41
C PRO A 307 -14.91 -5.61 -9.87
N PRO A 308 -15.60 -4.67 -9.23
CA PRO A 308 -16.52 -3.67 -9.81
C PRO A 308 -15.87 -2.33 -10.22
N HIS A 309 -14.53 -2.21 -10.29
CA HIS A 309 -13.84 -0.95 -10.63
C HIS A 309 -14.14 0.21 -9.67
N GLN A 310 -14.34 -0.11 -8.39
CA GLN A 310 -14.67 0.86 -7.32
C GLN A 310 -13.53 1.01 -6.31
N THR A 311 -12.41 0.32 -6.50
CA THR A 311 -11.36 0.23 -5.47
C THR A 311 -10.80 1.60 -5.12
N VAL A 312 -10.59 2.43 -6.14
CA VAL A 312 -10.10 3.80 -5.95
C VAL A 312 -11.16 4.68 -5.29
N GLN A 313 -12.45 4.49 -5.61
CA GLN A 313 -13.54 5.27 -5.03
C GLN A 313 -13.73 5.00 -3.53
N LEU A 314 -13.41 3.79 -3.09
CA LEU A 314 -13.45 3.40 -1.68
C LEU A 314 -12.26 3.96 -0.87
N TRP A 315 -11.28 4.57 -1.53
CA TRP A 315 -10.12 5.15 -0.88
C TRP A 315 -10.49 6.42 -0.11
N LYS A 316 -10.13 6.46 1.16
CA LYS A 316 -10.32 7.64 2.00
C LYS A 316 -9.06 8.47 2.08
N TYR A 317 -9.22 9.78 1.89
CA TYR A 317 -8.14 10.73 2.15
C TYR A 317 -7.66 10.63 3.60
N PRO A 318 -6.35 10.70 3.85
CA PRO A 318 -5.84 10.74 5.21
C PRO A 318 -6.45 11.89 6.00
N THR A 319 -6.66 11.75 7.29
CA THR A 319 -7.20 12.84 8.13
C THR A 319 -6.84 12.64 9.60
N PHE A 320 -7.14 13.60 10.47
CA PHE A 320 -6.83 13.50 11.89
C PHE A 320 -8.05 13.09 12.71
N THR A 321 -7.81 12.49 13.89
CA THR A 321 -8.88 12.11 14.83
C THR A 321 -9.49 13.31 15.53
N VAL A 322 -8.75 14.41 15.66
CA VAL A 322 -9.18 15.60 16.41
C VAL A 322 -10.25 16.36 15.60
N PRO A 323 -11.45 16.62 16.14
CA PRO A 323 -12.58 17.14 15.37
C PRO A 323 -12.33 18.49 14.68
N ASP A 324 -11.68 19.44 15.36
CA ASP A 324 -11.41 20.77 14.82
C ASP A 324 -10.31 20.74 13.74
N LEU A 325 -9.22 20.01 13.97
CA LEU A 325 -8.21 19.76 12.93
C LEU A 325 -8.83 19.06 11.71
N ARG A 326 -9.67 18.05 11.93
CA ARG A 326 -10.39 17.35 10.86
C ARG A 326 -11.29 18.28 10.06
N LEU A 327 -11.99 19.21 10.72
CA LEU A 327 -12.83 20.20 10.07
C LEU A 327 -12.00 21.18 9.23
N ILE A 328 -10.90 21.71 9.78
CA ILE A 328 -9.98 22.61 9.06
C ILE A 328 -9.39 21.90 7.84
N VAL A 329 -8.90 20.66 8.00
CA VAL A 329 -8.42 19.84 6.89
C VAL A 329 -9.53 19.65 5.85
N SER A 330 -10.75 19.35 6.29
CA SER A 330 -11.87 19.15 5.37
C SER A 330 -12.16 20.40 4.54
N MET A 331 -12.16 21.59 5.15
CA MET A 331 -12.39 22.86 4.48
C MET A 331 -11.25 23.21 3.51
N VAL A 332 -10.00 23.20 3.97
CA VAL A 332 -8.83 23.59 3.17
C VAL A 332 -8.61 22.65 1.98
N THR A 333 -8.96 21.37 2.12
CA THR A 333 -8.80 20.35 1.07
C THR A 333 -10.06 20.10 0.25
N TYR A 334 -11.19 20.77 0.52
CA TYR A 334 -12.49 20.47 -0.13
C TYR A 334 -12.42 20.59 -1.65
N ASN A 335 -11.99 21.75 -2.16
CA ASN A 335 -11.92 22.00 -3.60
C ASN A 335 -10.93 21.08 -4.30
N LEU A 336 -9.76 20.84 -3.68
CA LEU A 336 -8.73 19.94 -4.20
C LEU A 336 -9.25 18.51 -4.32
N ARG A 337 -9.87 17.97 -3.26
CA ARG A 337 -10.45 16.62 -3.27
C ARG A 337 -11.55 16.47 -4.32
N LYS A 338 -12.40 17.50 -4.47
CA LYS A 338 -13.44 17.52 -5.50
C LYS A 338 -12.83 17.47 -6.91
N HIS A 339 -11.81 18.28 -7.17
CA HIS A 339 -11.11 18.31 -8.45
C HIS A 339 -10.40 16.98 -8.75
N ASN A 340 -9.62 16.45 -7.79
CA ASN A 340 -8.89 15.19 -7.96
C ASN A 340 -9.84 14.00 -8.16
N ALA A 341 -10.98 13.96 -7.45
CA ALA A 341 -11.99 12.91 -7.63
C ALA A 341 -12.64 12.95 -9.02
N LEU A 342 -12.80 14.13 -9.62
CA LEU A 342 -13.29 14.26 -10.99
C LEU A 342 -12.26 13.74 -11.99
N ASN A 343 -10.98 14.07 -11.81
CA ASN A 343 -9.89 13.60 -12.71
C ASN A 343 -9.73 12.08 -12.69
N VAL A 344 -9.91 11.45 -11.52
CA VAL A 344 -9.92 9.98 -11.41
C VAL A 344 -11.13 9.39 -12.12
N ARG A 345 -12.32 10.00 -11.99
CA ARG A 345 -13.54 9.51 -12.65
C ARG A 345 -13.52 9.69 -14.17
N SER A 346 -12.96 10.79 -14.67
CA SER A 346 -12.77 11.00 -16.11
C SER A 346 -11.66 10.11 -16.69
N GLY A 347 -10.73 9.65 -15.85
CA GLY A 347 -9.69 8.70 -16.22
C GLY A 347 -10.05 7.23 -16.09
N ALA A 348 -11.06 6.89 -15.30
CA ALA A 348 -11.64 5.55 -15.29
C ALA A 348 -12.34 5.32 -16.64
N ARG A 349 -11.86 4.31 -17.39
CA ARG A 349 -12.28 3.93 -18.76
C ARG A 349 -13.67 4.46 -19.15
N PRO A 350 -13.79 5.38 -20.13
CA PRO A 350 -15.08 5.68 -20.72
C PRO A 350 -15.51 4.51 -21.60
N SER A 351 -16.71 3.98 -21.35
CA SER A 351 -17.50 3.37 -22.42
C SER A 351 -17.78 4.47 -23.45
N ASN A 352 -17.11 4.40 -24.60
CA ASN A 352 -17.36 5.12 -25.86
C ASN A 352 -18.27 6.38 -25.79
N MET A 353 -17.70 7.58 -25.56
CA MET A 353 -18.21 8.81 -26.21
C MET A 353 -17.33 10.07 -26.00
N ALA A 354 -17.09 10.77 -27.12
CA ALA A 354 -16.94 12.23 -27.31
C ALA A 354 -15.67 12.98 -26.84
N SER A 355 -14.82 13.24 -27.85
CA SER A 355 -14.28 14.52 -28.37
C SER A 355 -14.39 15.86 -27.60
N ASP A 356 -13.27 16.59 -27.72
CA ASP A 356 -13.06 18.06 -27.84
C ASP A 356 -12.77 18.94 -26.60
N GLY A 357 -11.75 19.81 -26.75
CA GLY A 357 -11.74 21.18 -26.19
C GLY A 357 -10.55 21.63 -25.32
N GLU A 358 -9.53 22.22 -25.96
CA GLU A 358 -8.67 23.39 -25.58
C GLU A 358 -8.16 23.71 -24.14
N THR A 359 -6.83 23.95 -24.09
CA THR A 359 -6.03 25.06 -23.51
C THR A 359 -6.18 25.47 -22.02
N THR A 360 -5.07 25.50 -21.25
CA THR A 360 -4.45 26.70 -20.59
C THR A 360 -3.68 26.42 -19.27
N ALA A 361 -2.44 26.96 -19.21
CA ALA A 361 -1.60 27.45 -18.09
C ALA A 361 -1.03 26.55 -16.96
N LEU A 362 0.29 26.69 -16.80
CA LEU A 362 1.18 26.14 -15.77
C LEU A 362 1.34 27.10 -14.58
N PRO A 363 1.57 26.58 -13.36
CA PRO A 363 2.40 27.29 -12.39
C PRO A 363 3.65 26.50 -11.98
N VAL A 364 4.75 27.25 -11.90
CA VAL A 364 6.05 26.90 -11.32
C VAL A 364 5.91 26.73 -9.80
N THR A 365 6.55 25.73 -9.20
CA THR A 365 6.67 25.64 -7.73
C THR A 365 8.08 25.95 -7.29
N GLN A 366 8.21 26.97 -6.44
CA GLN A 366 9.43 27.38 -5.74
C GLN A 366 9.81 26.36 -4.65
N GLU A 367 11.08 25.98 -4.61
CA GLU A 367 11.65 25.18 -3.54
C GLU A 367 11.91 26.04 -2.29
N THR A 368 11.37 25.64 -1.13
CA THR A 368 11.79 26.15 0.17
C THR A 368 12.62 25.09 0.90
N ASN A 369 13.89 25.42 1.14
CA ASN A 369 14.87 24.59 1.85
C ASN A 369 14.50 24.46 3.34
N PHE A 370 14.09 23.26 3.73
CA PHE A 370 14.19 22.77 5.10
C PHE A 370 15.00 21.47 5.10
N GLU A 371 15.67 21.15 6.20
CA GLU A 371 16.44 19.92 6.35
C GLU A 371 15.47 18.73 6.51
N HIS A 372 15.35 17.86 5.49
CA HIS A 372 14.37 16.77 5.42
C HIS A 372 14.96 15.40 5.80
N ASP A 373 14.16 14.56 6.46
CA ASP A 373 14.54 13.19 6.83
C ASP A 373 14.41 12.24 5.63
N ARG A 374 15.54 11.70 5.16
CA ARG A 374 15.66 10.81 3.99
C ARG A 374 15.09 9.41 4.18
N ASN A 375 14.51 9.10 5.34
CA ASN A 375 14.08 7.75 5.72
C ASN A 375 12.56 7.59 5.91
N GLU A 376 11.73 8.58 5.53
CA GLU A 376 10.27 8.50 5.72
C GLU A 376 9.50 8.40 4.42
N VAL A 377 8.73 7.33 4.20
CA VAL A 377 8.03 7.11 2.93
C VAL A 377 6.62 7.72 2.91
N GLY A 378 6.33 8.50 1.86
CA GLY A 378 5.02 9.04 1.50
C GLY A 378 4.16 8.01 0.75
N ILE A 379 2.84 8.18 0.87
CA ILE A 379 1.84 7.25 0.28
C ILE A 379 1.52 7.64 -1.17
N GLY A 380 1.59 8.94 -1.49
CA GLY A 380 1.44 9.47 -2.84
C GLY A 380 2.78 9.56 -3.53
N GLY A 381 3.28 8.44 -4.03
CA GLY A 381 4.38 8.49 -4.99
C GLY A 381 3.98 9.24 -6.28
N LEU A 382 4.96 9.64 -7.07
CA LEU A 382 4.77 10.23 -8.39
C LEU A 382 5.16 9.17 -9.43
N GLY A 383 4.21 8.60 -10.16
CA GLY A 383 4.50 7.42 -11.00
C GLY A 383 3.84 7.51 -12.36
N VAL A 384 4.53 7.06 -13.40
CA VAL A 384 4.05 7.13 -14.79
C VAL A 384 3.28 5.84 -15.11
N GLY A 385 1.98 5.98 -15.35
CA GLY A 385 1.08 4.90 -15.76
C GLY A 385 0.56 5.06 -17.19
N ARG A 386 0.14 3.95 -17.82
CA ARG A 386 -0.75 3.96 -18.99
C ARG A 386 -2.15 4.36 -18.54
N TYR A 387 -2.57 5.55 -18.96
CA TYR A 387 -3.96 6.02 -19.05
C TYR A 387 -4.80 5.93 -17.77
N TYR A 388 -4.71 6.98 -16.97
CA TYR A 388 -5.78 7.42 -16.09
C TYR A 388 -6.09 8.88 -16.48
N GLY A 389 -6.93 9.08 -17.50
CA GLY A 389 -7.35 10.41 -18.01
C GLY A 389 -7.19 10.59 -19.52
N LEU A 390 -8.12 11.32 -20.15
CA LEU A 390 -8.14 11.61 -21.59
C LEU A 390 -7.52 12.98 -21.96
N THR A 391 -6.87 13.66 -21.01
CA THR A 391 -6.27 14.97 -21.26
C THR A 391 -4.92 15.06 -20.56
N ASP A 392 -3.92 15.47 -21.35
CA ASP A 392 -2.56 15.79 -20.98
C ASP A 392 -1.64 14.65 -20.50
N ARG A 393 -0.47 14.60 -21.15
CA ARG A 393 0.79 14.36 -20.42
C ARG A 393 0.81 15.36 -19.25
N ALA A 394 0.32 14.94 -18.08
CA ALA A 394 0.48 15.74 -16.88
C ALA A 394 1.98 16.01 -16.73
N THR A 395 2.35 17.29 -16.65
CA THR A 395 3.75 17.78 -16.62
C THR A 395 4.61 17.15 -15.53
N ASP A 396 3.98 16.53 -14.54
CA ASP A 396 4.62 15.98 -13.34
C ASP A 396 4.71 14.43 -13.38
N GLY A 397 4.25 13.79 -14.46
CA GLY A 397 4.41 12.34 -14.69
C GLY A 397 3.55 11.41 -13.81
N THR A 398 2.54 11.90 -13.08
CA THR A 398 1.64 11.07 -12.28
C THR A 398 0.48 10.50 -13.10
N SER A 399 0.40 9.19 -13.30
CA SER A 399 -0.69 8.53 -14.06
C SER A 399 -1.30 7.30 -13.37
N TYR A 400 -1.20 7.19 -12.04
CA TYR A 400 -1.90 6.15 -11.28
C TYR A 400 -2.91 6.76 -10.29
N ALA A 401 -3.94 6.00 -9.93
CA ALA A 401 -5.19 6.56 -9.43
C ALA A 401 -5.04 7.20 -8.03
N VAL A 402 -4.35 6.52 -7.12
CA VAL A 402 -4.08 7.04 -5.76
C VAL A 402 -3.13 8.24 -5.79
N GLY A 403 -2.19 8.28 -6.75
CA GLY A 403 -1.28 9.40 -6.96
C GLY A 403 -2.05 10.66 -7.37
N ILE A 404 -2.97 10.53 -8.33
CA ILE A 404 -3.87 11.62 -8.76
C ILE A 404 -4.74 12.07 -7.57
N MET A 405 -5.28 11.15 -6.78
CA MET A 405 -6.06 11.50 -5.60
C MET A 405 -5.26 12.37 -4.62
N LEU A 406 -4.04 11.97 -4.28
CA LEU A 406 -3.21 12.64 -3.27
C LEU A 406 -2.42 13.84 -3.80
N ARG A 407 -2.53 14.17 -5.09
CA ARG A 407 -1.81 15.29 -5.71
C ARG A 407 -2.13 16.62 -5.01
N GLY A 408 -1.08 17.31 -4.53
CA GLY A 408 -1.18 18.57 -3.78
C GLY A 408 -1.88 18.45 -2.41
N TYR A 409 -2.26 17.25 -1.99
CA TYR A 409 -3.02 17.03 -0.76
C TYR A 409 -2.16 17.36 0.47
N TYR A 410 -0.92 16.89 0.49
CA TYR A 410 -0.03 17.09 1.64
C TYR A 410 0.41 18.55 1.80
N ASP A 411 0.50 19.33 0.74
CA ASP A 411 0.77 20.78 0.83
C ASP A 411 -0.40 21.53 1.47
N ARG A 412 -1.63 21.20 1.06
CA ARG A 412 -2.85 21.73 1.70
C ARG A 412 -2.99 21.24 3.14
N LEU A 413 -2.55 20.02 3.44
CA LEU A 413 -2.53 19.47 4.79
C LEU A 413 -1.57 20.26 5.70
N ARG A 414 -0.37 20.64 5.22
CA ARG A 414 0.57 21.49 5.96
C ARG A 414 -0.05 22.84 6.31
N ILE A 415 -0.71 23.48 5.34
CA ILE A 415 -1.40 24.75 5.56
C ILE A 415 -2.50 24.57 6.63
N ALA A 416 -3.30 23.50 6.53
CA ALA A 416 -4.34 23.20 7.51
C ALA A 416 -3.78 23.01 8.93
N ILE A 417 -2.60 22.39 9.06
CA ILE A 417 -1.92 22.22 10.35
C ILE A 417 -1.47 23.58 10.90
N TRP A 418 -0.88 24.46 10.09
CA TRP A 418 -0.51 25.80 10.54
C TRP A 418 -1.72 26.62 10.99
N VAL A 419 -2.82 26.58 10.23
CA VAL A 419 -4.09 27.22 10.60
C VAL A 419 -4.62 26.66 11.93
N PHE A 420 -4.56 25.34 12.12
CA PHE A 420 -4.96 24.69 13.35
C PHE A 420 -4.10 25.08 14.56
N LEU A 421 -2.77 25.15 14.39
CA LEU A 421 -1.87 25.60 15.45
C LEU A 421 -2.17 27.04 15.86
N ALA A 422 -2.35 27.94 14.88
CA ALA A 422 -2.73 29.34 15.14
C ALA A 422 -4.10 29.44 15.86
N TRP A 423 -5.08 28.65 15.41
CA TRP A 423 -6.41 28.56 16.04
C TRP A 423 -6.33 28.13 17.50
N ARG A 424 -5.53 27.11 17.82
CA ARG A 424 -5.35 26.61 19.20
C ARG A 424 -4.65 27.62 20.09
N VAL A 425 -3.65 28.33 19.58
CA VAL A 425 -2.96 29.42 20.31
C VAL A 425 -3.92 30.57 20.60
N ALA A 426 -4.76 30.97 19.64
CA ALA A 426 -5.77 32.01 19.84
C ALA A 426 -6.79 31.64 20.92
N ILE A 427 -7.38 30.43 20.86
CA ILE A 427 -8.31 29.95 21.90
C ILE A 427 -7.64 29.89 23.27
N GLY A 428 -6.43 29.32 23.34
CA GLY A 428 -5.68 29.21 24.60
C GLY A 428 -5.40 30.58 25.22
N SER A 429 -5.09 31.57 24.39
CA SER A 429 -4.85 32.94 24.84
C SER A 429 -6.13 33.60 25.38
N ILE A 430 -7.25 33.46 24.67
CA ILE A 430 -8.56 33.98 25.11
C ILE A 430 -9.01 33.33 26.43
N ALA A 431 -8.85 32.01 26.56
CA ALA A 431 -9.18 31.28 27.77
C ALA A 431 -8.32 31.74 28.97
N SER A 432 -7.02 31.95 28.75
CA SER A 432 -6.09 32.43 29.77
C SER A 432 -6.44 33.84 30.25
N VAL A 433 -6.78 34.75 29.33
CA VAL A 433 -7.23 36.11 29.66
C VAL A 433 -8.56 36.07 30.44
N SER A 434 -9.50 35.23 30.03
CA SER A 434 -10.80 35.09 30.70
C SER A 434 -10.64 34.53 32.11
N ALA A 435 -9.80 33.50 32.29
CA ALA A 435 -9.49 32.95 33.61
C ALA A 435 -8.81 33.98 34.53
N TRP A 436 -7.86 34.74 33.99
CA TRP A 436 -7.20 35.83 34.74
C TRP A 436 -8.19 36.92 35.16
N GLN A 437 -9.12 37.29 34.29
CA GLN A 437 -10.18 38.26 34.62
C GLN A 437 -11.12 37.74 35.72
N ILE A 438 -11.49 36.46 35.68
CA ILE A 438 -12.33 35.83 36.71
C ILE A 438 -11.58 35.79 38.05
N LEU A 439 -10.32 35.36 38.06
CA LEU A 439 -9.48 35.33 39.26
C LEU A 439 -9.30 36.73 39.85
N ARG A 440 -9.16 37.76 39.02
CA ARG A 440 -9.07 39.15 39.47
C ARG A 440 -10.39 39.68 40.05
N ARG A 441 -11.54 39.15 39.65
CA ARG A 441 -12.85 39.52 40.21
C ARG A 441 -13.18 38.77 41.52
N LEU A 442 -12.54 37.62 41.76
CA LEU A 442 -12.70 36.81 42.98
C LEU A 442 -11.76 37.25 44.12
N ARG A 443 -10.81 38.14 43.82
CA ARG A 443 -9.83 38.71 44.74
C ARG A 443 -10.21 40.15 45.04
#